data_AF-A0A1G1KFA7-F1
#
_entry.id   AF-A0A1G1KFA7-F1
#
_cell.length_a   1.000
_cell.length_b   1.000
_cell.length_c   1.000
_cell.angle_alpha   90.00
_cell.angle_beta   90.00
_cell.angle_gamma   90.00
#
_symmetry.space_group_name_H-M   'P 1'
#
loop_
_entity.id
_entity.type
_entity.pdbx_description
1 polymer ?
#
loop_
_entity_poly.entity_id
_entity_poly.type
_entity_poly.pdbx_seq_one_letter_code
_entity_poly.pdbx_strand_id
1 'polypeptide(L)'
;MFQRGVPEAIDAKTARLLRQPPLAGHFVLSENPTPLPSLDSRHMAVLPEQTACVWKGDYALLTGPFVEVCDDDNHRYRRGEPLEICSKTLKGLDSDAYRSHFAIINRAGGPVTGAAVSCAPEGGCC
;
A
#
# COMPACT_ATOMS: atom_id res chain seq x y z
N MET A 1 -6.74 14.39 3.10
CA MET A 1 -6.03 13.10 2.85
C MET A 1 -5.81 13.04 1.36
N PHE A 2 -4.60 12.78 0.88
CA PHE A 2 -4.36 12.74 -0.57
C PHE A 2 -4.87 11.42 -1.15
N GLN A 3 -5.53 11.48 -2.30
CA GLN A 3 -5.99 10.31 -3.04
C GLN A 3 -5.26 10.23 -4.39
N ARG A 4 -4.78 9.03 -4.73
CA ARG A 4 -4.06 8.80 -5.99
C ARG A 4 -4.94 9.20 -7.18
N GLY A 5 -4.37 9.97 -8.10
CA GLY A 5 -5.06 10.42 -9.31
C GLY A 5 -6.05 11.59 -9.13
N VAL A 6 -6.30 12.05 -7.89
CA VAL A 6 -7.16 13.21 -7.61
C VAL A 6 -6.27 14.43 -7.33
N PRO A 7 -6.30 15.47 -8.20
CA PRO A 7 -5.59 16.71 -7.92
C PRO A 7 -6.16 17.40 -6.69
N GLU A 8 -5.29 17.86 -5.80
CA GLU A 8 -5.65 18.56 -4.57
C GLU A 8 -4.96 19.92 -4.52
N ALA A 9 -5.72 20.96 -4.16
CA ALA A 9 -5.14 22.29 -3.95
C ALA A 9 -4.35 22.31 -2.64
N ILE A 10 -3.14 22.87 -2.68
CA ILE A 10 -2.24 22.94 -1.52
C ILE A 10 -1.66 24.35 -1.38
N ASP A 11 -1.29 24.73 -0.16
CA ASP A 11 -0.60 25.99 0.11
C ASP A 11 0.92 25.90 -0.18
N ALA A 12 1.60 27.05 -0.18
CA ALA A 12 3.03 27.12 -0.43
C ALA A 12 3.88 26.35 0.62
N LYS A 13 3.39 26.28 1.86
CA LYS A 13 4.07 25.55 2.95
C LYS A 13 4.05 24.05 2.69
N THR A 14 2.89 23.51 2.34
CA THR A 14 2.68 22.10 2.00
C THR A 14 3.45 21.76 0.73
N ALA A 15 3.38 22.61 -0.30
CA ALA A 15 4.16 22.42 -1.52
C ALA A 15 5.68 22.32 -1.23
N ARG A 16 6.21 23.16 -0.32
CA ARG A 16 7.61 23.08 0.09
C ARG A 16 7.93 21.77 0.80
N LEU A 17 7.05 21.28 1.67
CA LEU A 17 7.21 20.00 2.38
C LEU A 17 7.22 18.82 1.39
N LEU A 18 6.27 18.77 0.46
CA LEU A 18 6.13 17.67 -0.50
C LEU A 18 7.29 17.58 -1.49
N ARG A 19 8.09 18.66 -1.67
CA ARG A 19 9.31 18.66 -2.48
C ARG A 19 10.53 18.11 -1.77
N GLN A 20 10.48 17.87 -0.46
CA GLN A 20 11.64 17.39 0.30
C GLN A 20 11.67 15.85 0.31
N PRO A 21 12.86 15.22 0.30
CA PRO A 21 12.98 13.81 0.61
C PRO A 21 12.41 13.49 2.00
N PRO A 22 11.80 12.31 2.20
CA PRO A 22 11.55 11.27 1.19
C PRO A 22 10.25 11.47 0.38
N LEU A 23 9.52 12.58 0.56
CA LEU A 23 8.20 12.80 -0.05
C LEU A 23 8.26 13.18 -1.54
N ALA A 24 9.37 13.78 -1.98
CA ALA A 24 9.55 14.30 -3.35
C ALA A 24 9.21 13.30 -4.48
N GLY A 25 9.38 12.00 -4.24
CA GLY A 25 9.08 10.95 -5.22
C GLY A 25 7.60 10.52 -5.29
N HIS A 26 6.76 10.98 -4.38
CA HIS A 26 5.37 10.52 -4.24
C HIS A 26 4.33 11.53 -4.73
N PHE A 27 4.74 12.76 -5.03
CA PHE A 27 3.84 13.84 -5.42
C PHE A 27 4.30 14.52 -6.71
N VAL A 28 3.34 14.78 -7.60
CA VAL A 28 3.55 15.65 -8.77
C VAL A 28 2.95 17.00 -8.44
N LEU A 29 3.78 18.05 -8.43
CA LEU A 29 3.35 19.41 -8.18
C LEU A 29 3.29 20.19 -9.49
N SER A 30 2.13 20.78 -9.79
CA SER A 30 1.88 21.58 -10.98
C SER A 30 1.12 22.87 -10.63
N GLU A 31 1.19 23.88 -11.50
CA GLU A 31 0.46 25.13 -11.33
C GLU A 31 -1.04 24.97 -11.62
N ASN A 32 -1.39 24.02 -12.50
CA ASN A 32 -2.77 23.70 -12.85
C ASN A 32 -3.09 22.25 -12.44
N PRO A 33 -4.33 21.94 -12.01
CA PRO A 33 -4.75 20.58 -11.69
C PRO A 33 -4.83 19.75 -12.98
N THR A 34 -3.78 18.99 -13.28
CA THR A 34 -3.70 18.13 -14.46
C THR A 34 -3.81 16.67 -14.03
N PRO A 35 -4.84 15.92 -14.46
CA PRO A 35 -4.91 14.48 -14.21
C PRO A 35 -3.70 13.77 -14.82
N LEU A 36 -3.18 12.76 -14.13
CA LEU A 36 -2.17 11.89 -14.71
C LEU A 36 -2.83 10.94 -15.72
N PRO A 37 -2.39 10.91 -16.99
CA PRO A 37 -2.89 9.94 -17.96
C PRO A 37 -2.72 8.51 -17.47
N SER A 38 -3.61 7.61 -17.85
CA SER A 38 -3.55 6.18 -17.45
C SER A 38 -2.31 5.45 -17.94
N LEU A 39 -1.66 5.97 -18.99
CA LEU A 39 -0.41 5.45 -19.56
C LEU A 39 0.84 6.05 -18.92
N ASP A 40 0.70 7.03 -18.02
CA ASP A 40 1.82 7.61 -17.30
C ASP A 40 2.40 6.56 -16.35
N SER A 41 3.71 6.31 -16.40
CA SER A 41 4.37 5.33 -15.55
C SER A 41 4.29 5.66 -14.06
N ARG A 42 3.92 6.90 -13.69
CA ARG A 42 3.64 7.30 -12.30
C ARG A 42 2.23 6.94 -11.86
N HIS A 43 1.34 6.64 -12.80
CA HIS A 43 0.00 6.12 -12.53
C HIS A 43 0.05 4.59 -12.48
N MET A 44 0.73 4.04 -11.48
CA MET A 44 0.90 2.60 -11.31
C MET A 44 -0.27 1.97 -10.54
N ALA A 45 -0.68 0.78 -10.97
CA ALA A 45 -1.51 -0.13 -10.19
C ALA A 45 -0.82 -1.50 -10.15
N VAL A 46 -0.61 -2.04 -8.94
CA VAL A 46 -0.14 -3.42 -8.77
C VAL A 46 -1.39 -4.28 -8.63
N LEU A 47 -1.77 -4.96 -9.71
CA LEU A 47 -2.97 -5.79 -9.72
C LEU A 47 -2.72 -7.10 -8.96
N PRO A 48 -3.66 -7.53 -8.10
CA PRO A 48 -3.52 -8.78 -7.37
C PRO A 48 -3.57 -9.98 -8.31
N GLU A 49 -2.76 -10.99 -8.03
CA GLU A 49 -2.85 -12.27 -8.73
C GLU A 49 -4.21 -12.94 -8.50
N GLN A 50 -4.73 -13.58 -9.55
CA GLN A 50 -5.97 -14.35 -9.52
C GLN A 50 -5.74 -15.78 -8.97
N THR A 51 -5.09 -15.87 -7.80
CA THR A 51 -4.82 -17.13 -7.08
C THR A 51 -5.71 -17.25 -5.83
N ALA A 52 -5.57 -18.29 -5.01
CA ALA A 52 -6.25 -18.35 -3.72
C ALA A 52 -5.62 -17.35 -2.72
N CYS A 53 -6.44 -16.58 -2.00
CA CYS A 53 -5.96 -15.73 -0.89
C CYS A 53 -5.92 -16.59 0.38
N VAL A 54 -4.72 -16.91 0.84
CA VAL A 54 -4.50 -17.78 2.00
C VAL A 54 -3.67 -17.02 3.02
N TRP A 55 -4.10 -17.03 4.26
CA TRP A 55 -3.31 -16.50 5.38
C TRP A 55 -2.23 -17.50 5.81
N LYS A 56 -0.99 -17.04 5.98
CA LYS A 56 0.18 -17.85 6.32
C LYS A 56 0.97 -17.31 7.53
N GLY A 57 0.35 -16.43 8.32
CA GLY A 57 1.00 -15.80 9.47
C GLY A 57 1.90 -14.61 9.12
N ASP A 58 1.71 -14.01 7.95
CA ASP A 58 2.43 -12.82 7.49
C ASP A 58 1.77 -11.54 8.00
N TYR A 59 2.60 -10.57 8.39
CA TYR A 59 2.22 -9.22 8.76
C TYR A 59 3.01 -8.20 7.94
N ALA A 60 2.33 -7.15 7.45
CA ALA A 60 2.96 -5.98 6.89
C ALA A 60 3.12 -4.89 7.94
N LEU A 61 4.29 -4.25 7.97
CA LEU A 61 4.57 -3.08 8.79
C LEU A 61 4.91 -1.91 7.87
N LEU A 62 4.13 -0.82 7.93
CA LEU A 62 4.45 0.40 7.17
C LEU A 62 5.69 1.09 7.77
N THR A 63 6.76 1.17 6.99
CA THR A 63 8.04 1.83 7.33
C THR A 63 8.28 3.11 6.55
N GLY A 64 7.42 3.42 5.57
CA GLY A 64 7.47 4.62 4.76
C GLY A 64 7.22 5.94 5.51
N PRO A 65 7.30 7.08 4.82
CA PRO A 65 7.20 8.40 5.44
C PRO A 65 5.78 8.80 5.86
N PHE A 66 4.78 8.08 5.38
CA PHE A 66 3.38 8.35 5.63
C PHE A 66 2.96 7.84 7.02
N VAL A 67 1.99 8.52 7.62
CA VAL A 67 1.40 8.08 8.90
C VAL A 67 0.44 6.91 8.67
N GLU A 68 -0.31 6.96 7.57
CA GLU A 68 -1.25 5.93 7.16
C GLU A 68 -1.31 5.88 5.64
N VAL A 69 -1.45 4.69 5.06
CA VAL A 69 -1.74 4.47 3.64
C VAL A 69 -2.89 3.47 3.49
N CYS A 70 -3.70 3.66 2.45
CA CYS A 70 -4.74 2.74 2.06
C CYS A 70 -4.43 2.18 0.68
N ASP A 71 -4.48 0.86 0.52
CA ASP A 71 -4.39 0.24 -0.81
C ASP A 71 -5.78 0.14 -1.47
N ASP A 72 -5.80 -0.40 -2.69
CA ASP A 72 -7.00 -0.49 -3.53
C ASP A 72 -8.00 -1.55 -3.01
N ASP A 73 -7.55 -2.45 -2.13
CA ASP A 73 -8.37 -3.47 -1.45
C ASP A 73 -8.89 -2.97 -0.08
N ASN A 74 -8.72 -1.67 0.22
CA ASN A 74 -9.08 -1.02 1.48
C ASN A 74 -8.29 -1.46 2.72
N HIS A 75 -7.11 -2.08 2.57
CA HIS A 75 -6.23 -2.30 3.72
C HIS A 75 -5.65 -0.97 4.19
N ARG A 76 -5.82 -0.67 5.48
CA ARG A 76 -5.27 0.54 6.11
C ARG A 76 -4.02 0.19 6.91
N TYR A 77 -2.86 0.60 6.41
CA TYR A 77 -1.58 0.38 7.08
C TYR A 77 -1.20 1.63 7.85
N ARG A 78 -1.03 1.50 9.16
CA ARG A 78 -0.56 2.57 10.03
C ARG A 78 0.92 2.40 10.33
N ARG A 79 1.65 3.52 10.35
CA ARG A 79 3.11 3.49 10.52
C ARG A 79 3.47 2.88 11.87
N GLY A 80 4.30 1.84 11.83
CA GLY A 80 4.75 1.14 13.04
C GLY A 80 3.74 0.16 13.64
N GLU A 81 2.56 -0.02 13.05
CA GLU A 81 1.56 -1.00 13.48
C GLU A 81 1.53 -2.18 12.49
N PRO A 82 1.75 -3.43 12.94
CA PRO A 82 1.69 -4.60 12.07
C PRO A 82 0.23 -4.92 11.69
N LEU A 83 -0.01 -5.14 10.40
CA LEU A 83 -1.30 -5.57 9.86
C LEU A 83 -1.19 -6.97 9.27
N GLU A 84 -2.12 -7.86 9.59
CA GLU A 84 -2.19 -9.20 8.99
C GLU A 84 -2.48 -9.11 7.50
N ILE A 85 -1.75 -9.89 6.70
CA ILE A 85 -1.90 -9.92 5.25
C ILE A 85 -2.01 -11.36 4.73
N CYS A 86 -2.75 -11.56 3.64
CA CYS A 86 -2.76 -12.84 2.94
C CYS A 86 -1.61 -12.92 1.91
N SER A 87 -1.39 -14.11 1.36
CA SER A 87 -0.34 -14.37 0.37
C SER A 87 -0.41 -13.48 -0.88
N LYS A 88 -1.59 -12.98 -1.26
CA LYS A 88 -1.74 -12.06 -2.40
C LYS A 88 -1.22 -10.67 -2.07
N THR A 89 -1.68 -10.11 -0.96
CA THR A 89 -1.25 -8.81 -0.46
C THR A 89 0.26 -8.81 -0.24
N LEU A 90 0.81 -9.88 0.34
CA LEU A 90 2.27 -10.06 0.48
C LEU A 90 3.00 -9.88 -0.85
N LYS A 91 2.60 -10.60 -1.90
CA LYS A 91 3.21 -10.48 -3.23
C LYS A 91 3.08 -9.08 -3.81
N GLY A 92 1.92 -8.43 -3.61
CA GLY A 92 1.72 -7.05 -4.03
C GLY A 92 2.72 -6.10 -3.34
N LEU A 93 2.84 -6.20 -2.02
CA LEU A 93 3.73 -5.38 -1.20
C LEU A 93 5.22 -5.66 -1.44
N ASP A 94 5.58 -6.87 -1.90
CA ASP A 94 6.97 -7.24 -2.24
C ASP A 94 7.42 -6.73 -3.63
N SER A 95 6.49 -6.19 -4.42
CA SER A 95 6.81 -5.56 -5.71
C SER A 95 7.75 -4.35 -5.55
N ASP A 96 8.53 -4.05 -6.58
CA ASP A 96 9.50 -2.93 -6.56
C ASP A 96 8.86 -1.58 -6.17
N ALA A 97 7.58 -1.38 -6.51
CA ALA A 97 6.85 -0.15 -6.21
C ALA A 97 6.58 0.03 -4.70
N TYR A 98 6.42 -1.06 -3.95
CA TYR A 98 6.00 -1.02 -2.54
C TYR A 98 7.04 -1.52 -1.55
N ARG A 99 7.98 -2.36 -1.99
CA ARG A 99 8.94 -3.05 -1.11
C ARG A 99 9.72 -2.10 -0.20
N SER A 100 10.05 -0.89 -0.67
CA SER A 100 10.79 0.09 0.15
C SER A 100 9.97 0.74 1.28
N HIS A 101 8.64 0.56 1.27
CA HIS A 101 7.71 1.16 2.24
C HIS A 101 7.19 0.20 3.29
N PHE A 102 7.46 -1.10 3.13
CA PHE A 102 6.95 -2.13 4.02
C PHE A 102 8.07 -3.04 4.52
N ALA A 103 8.01 -3.39 5.80
CA ALA A 103 8.71 -4.56 6.32
C ALA A 103 7.71 -5.70 6.48
N ILE A 104 8.09 -6.89 6.03
CA ILE A 104 7.28 -8.10 6.19
C ILE A 104 7.81 -8.91 7.35
N ILE A 105 6.92 -9.29 8.27
CA ILE A 105 7.22 -10.12 9.44
C ILE A 105 6.37 -11.37 9.34
N ASN A 106 6.99 -12.55 9.41
CA ASN A 106 6.25 -13.80 9.53
C ASN A 106 6.35 -14.32 10.97
N ARG A 107 5.20 -14.46 11.64
CA ARG A 107 5.13 -14.92 13.04
C ARG A 107 5.32 -16.44 13.16
N ALA A 108 5.10 -17.18 12.07
CA ALA A 108 5.26 -18.62 12.02
C ALA A 108 6.69 -18.97 11.60
N GLY A 109 7.58 -19.19 12.57
CA GLY A 109 8.92 -19.76 12.31
C GLY A 109 8.92 -21.18 11.72
N GLY A 110 7.80 -21.64 11.15
CA GLY A 110 7.56 -22.95 10.55
C GLY A 110 6.17 -22.99 9.87
N PRO A 111 5.92 -23.96 8.97
CA PRO A 111 4.69 -24.02 8.17
C PRO A 111 3.44 -24.13 9.07
N VAL A 112 2.43 -23.30 8.80
CA VAL A 112 1.15 -23.26 9.52
C VAL A 112 0.35 -24.53 9.18
N THR A 113 0.20 -25.44 10.14
CA THR A 113 -0.65 -26.65 10.04
C THR A 113 -2.11 -26.37 10.44
N GLY A 114 -2.68 -25.26 9.94
CA GLY A 114 -4.07 -24.87 10.16
C GLY A 114 -4.84 -24.89 8.85
N ALA A 115 -6.10 -25.34 8.87
CA ALA A 115 -6.96 -25.35 7.70
C ALA A 115 -7.03 -23.94 7.07
N ALA A 116 -6.93 -23.86 5.74
CA ALA A 116 -6.91 -22.60 5.01
C ALA A 116 -8.21 -21.82 5.25
N VAL A 117 -8.12 -20.71 5.97
CA VAL A 117 -9.18 -19.71 6.05
C VAL A 117 -9.12 -18.85 4.79
N SER A 118 -10.13 -18.99 3.93
CA SER A 118 -10.30 -18.18 2.72
C SER A 118 -11.25 -17.04 3.05
N CYS A 119 -10.77 -15.79 3.05
CA CYS A 119 -11.68 -14.65 3.20
C CYS A 119 -12.47 -14.49 1.88
N ALA A 120 -13.81 -14.54 1.99
CA ALA A 120 -14.71 -14.30 0.88
C ALA A 120 -14.75 -12.81 0.54
N PRO A 121 -15.02 -12.44 -0.74
CA PRO A 121 -14.98 -11.05 -1.19
C PRO A 121 -16.01 -10.12 -0.52
N GLU A 122 -16.96 -10.64 0.28
CA GLU A 122 -18.03 -9.85 0.91
C GLU A 122 -17.84 -9.54 2.40
N GLY A 123 -16.66 -9.81 2.96
CA GLY A 123 -16.26 -9.26 4.26
C GLY A 123 -16.68 -10.10 5.47
N GLY A 124 -15.67 -10.39 6.31
CA GLY A 124 -15.80 -11.06 7.61
C GLY A 124 -14.87 -12.28 7.69
N CYS A 125 -13.69 -12.11 8.28
CA CYS A 125 -12.82 -13.24 8.65
C CYS A 125 -13.14 -13.61 10.13
N CYS A 126 -13.44 -14.88 10.40
CA CYS A 126 -13.53 -15.49 11.74
C CYS A 126 -12.59 -16.69 11.79
#